data_AF-M4BTB0-F1
#
_entry.id   AF-M4BTB0-F1
#
_cell.length_a   1.000
_cell.length_b   1.000
_cell.length_c   1.000
_cell.angle_alpha   90.00
_cell.angle_beta   90.00
_cell.angle_gamma   90.00
#
_symmetry.space_group_name_H-M   'P 1'
#
loop_
_entity.id
_entity.type
_entity.pdbx_description
1 polymer ?
#
loop_
_entity_poly.entity_id
_entity_poly.type
_entity_poly.pdbx_seq_one_letter_code
_entity_poly.pdbx_strand_id
1 'polypeptide(L)'
;MAGWEKVATTLNGCSAFKMHHLKGPIAKNRFERLVGRHRSWVKSGSKPEHAPSEDAAFQSVMMQLISKLDAAEAEPVTQTLGKRGRPRKVRSVEALDPVMKKLSPGPSHVAIAPSLLGPQPSSSTSLLVGSEDQALPIVTKATRQRFTPRDDLLLAKYVKQSLPFRAKFGAISAAWDDVATKLDSNPEFSKDSIKGPVVRYRFENLVSKYRERVKRNSGRVVGSKGTPAGELEVLMTELVTLLEGGDPVSAALLAQNVAIVTKSGNAVGERKLSRTSKSQDSTSTHSDSSSPSFQVSEVSPVAPRTIIAHMSDLHPMNTLTLTKSVTKPAVVNAFGPTSIAEVETLLQNMFEHQNRAIEQMVLLQREDRRLEAERRERELDLERKEREEREKERQVREMERELREKEFEKEHELREKEREKRQKYLKMERELREKEMEKERELREKERELRGMEREKEREEREKEREKDRQVLTATVLSAMKTFMEQNNRQTAEGQ
;
A
#
# COMPACT_ATOMS: atom_id res chain seq x y z
N MET A 1 10.11 -4.74 -26.59
CA MET A 1 9.23 -5.88 -26.24
C MET A 1 9.44 -7.09 -27.14
N ALA A 2 9.53 -6.95 -28.46
CA ALA A 2 9.80 -8.07 -29.39
C ALA A 2 11.01 -8.96 -29.02
N GLY A 3 12.11 -8.37 -28.53
CA GLY A 3 13.27 -9.15 -28.07
C GLY A 3 12.94 -10.14 -26.93
N TRP A 4 12.05 -9.75 -26.01
CA TRP A 4 11.65 -10.60 -24.89
C TRP A 4 10.69 -11.71 -25.31
N GLU A 5 9.92 -11.53 -26.37
CA GLU A 5 9.10 -12.59 -26.97
C GLU A 5 9.99 -13.69 -27.55
N LYS A 6 11.07 -13.31 -28.25
CA LYS A 6 12.07 -14.28 -28.75
C LYS A 6 12.69 -15.08 -27.61
N VAL A 7 13.12 -14.41 -26.53
CA VAL A 7 13.66 -15.07 -25.32
C VAL A 7 12.65 -16.05 -24.73
N ALA A 8 11.38 -15.64 -24.62
CA ALA A 8 10.33 -16.49 -24.08
C ALA A 8 10.07 -17.72 -24.95
N THR A 9 10.05 -17.57 -26.27
CA THR A 9 9.92 -18.68 -27.23
C THR A 9 11.10 -19.65 -27.13
N THR A 10 12.34 -19.15 -27.03
CA THR A 10 13.53 -19.99 -26.85
C THR A 10 13.45 -20.78 -25.53
N LEU A 11 13.06 -20.12 -24.43
CA LEU A 11 12.92 -20.78 -23.12
C LEU A 11 11.82 -21.85 -23.15
N ASN A 12 10.70 -21.61 -23.84
CA ASN A 12 9.64 -22.59 -24.00
C ASN A 12 10.06 -23.81 -24.85
N GLY A 13 11.04 -23.65 -25.74
CA GLY A 13 11.61 -24.76 -26.53
C GLY A 13 12.67 -25.57 -25.78
N CYS A 14 13.12 -25.11 -24.61
CA CYS A 14 14.15 -25.79 -23.83
C CYS A 14 13.53 -26.87 -22.93
N SER A 15 13.89 -28.13 -23.15
CA SER A 15 13.37 -29.28 -22.37
C SER A 15 13.73 -29.22 -20.88
N ALA A 16 14.84 -28.55 -20.53
CA ALA A 16 15.24 -28.34 -19.14
C ALA A 16 14.36 -27.30 -18.42
N PHE A 17 13.62 -26.48 -19.16
CA PHE A 17 12.79 -25.42 -18.61
C PHE A 17 11.36 -25.93 -18.39
N LYS A 18 11.07 -26.38 -17.17
CA LYS A 18 9.78 -27.00 -16.78
C LYS A 18 8.57 -26.05 -16.78
N MET A 19 8.74 -24.78 -17.15
CA MET A 19 7.66 -23.80 -17.07
C MET A 19 7.01 -23.62 -18.44
N HIS A 20 5.82 -24.20 -18.61
CA HIS A 20 5.11 -24.16 -19.89
C HIS A 20 4.55 -22.75 -20.18
N HIS A 21 4.71 -22.31 -21.44
CA HIS A 21 4.09 -21.11 -22.03
C HIS A 21 4.47 -19.77 -21.38
N LEU A 22 5.76 -19.55 -21.17
CA LEU A 22 6.27 -18.23 -20.81
C LEU A 22 5.97 -17.20 -21.90
N LYS A 23 5.36 -16.06 -21.53
CA LYS A 23 5.13 -14.92 -22.43
C LYS A 23 6.24 -13.87 -22.25
N GLY A 24 6.52 -13.09 -23.30
CA GLY A 24 7.55 -12.04 -23.28
C GLY A 24 7.53 -11.10 -22.06
N PRO A 25 6.37 -10.52 -21.68
CA PRO A 25 6.28 -9.67 -20.48
C PRO A 25 6.63 -10.39 -19.18
N ILE A 26 6.28 -11.68 -19.07
CA ILE A 26 6.56 -12.49 -17.89
C ILE A 26 8.05 -12.85 -17.83
N ALA A 27 8.67 -13.17 -18.98
CA ALA A 27 10.12 -13.40 -19.08
C ALA A 27 10.90 -12.16 -18.64
N LYS A 28 10.53 -10.98 -19.15
CA LYS A 28 11.10 -9.69 -18.76
C LYS A 28 11.00 -9.46 -17.25
N ASN A 29 9.79 -9.60 -16.68
CA ASN A 29 9.58 -9.34 -15.25
C ASN A 29 10.38 -10.30 -14.36
N ARG A 30 10.45 -11.59 -14.73
CA ARG A 30 11.26 -12.57 -14.00
C ARG A 30 12.75 -12.24 -14.06
N PHE A 31 13.24 -11.86 -15.23
CA PHE A 31 14.63 -11.43 -15.40
C PHE A 31 14.95 -10.19 -14.56
N GLU A 32 14.11 -9.15 -14.62
CA GLU A 32 14.29 -7.93 -13.83
C GLU A 32 14.30 -8.23 -12.32
N ARG A 33 13.40 -9.11 -11.85
CA ARG A 33 13.40 -9.57 -10.45
C ARG A 33 14.66 -10.33 -10.07
N LEU A 34 15.18 -11.16 -10.99
CA LEU A 34 16.40 -11.94 -10.77
C LEU A 34 17.62 -11.02 -10.64
N VAL A 35 17.75 -10.07 -11.57
CA VAL A 35 18.80 -9.03 -11.54
C VAL A 35 18.66 -8.17 -10.29
N GLY A 36 17.46 -7.73 -9.95
CA GLY A 36 17.19 -6.93 -8.76
C GLY A 36 17.59 -7.65 -7.47
N ARG A 37 17.18 -8.93 -7.32
CA ARG A 37 17.57 -9.76 -6.17
C ARG A 37 19.08 -9.92 -6.06
N HIS A 38 19.76 -10.18 -7.18
CA HIS A 38 21.22 -10.31 -7.20
C HIS A 38 21.91 -8.99 -6.82
N ARG A 39 21.49 -7.85 -7.39
CA ARG A 39 22.02 -6.52 -7.02
C ARG A 39 21.82 -6.24 -5.53
N SER A 40 20.64 -6.52 -4.97
CA SER A 40 20.37 -6.36 -3.53
C SER A 40 21.28 -7.26 -2.69
N TRP A 41 21.47 -8.50 -3.11
CA TRP A 41 22.31 -9.46 -2.40
C TRP A 41 23.79 -9.03 -2.35
N VAL A 42 24.34 -8.58 -3.48
CA VAL A 42 25.70 -8.01 -3.55
C VAL A 42 25.82 -6.76 -2.67
N LYS A 43 24.81 -5.87 -2.67
CA LYS A 43 24.79 -4.66 -1.83
C LYS A 43 24.74 -4.95 -0.34
N SER A 44 24.10 -6.05 0.08
CA SER A 44 24.06 -6.48 1.48
C SER A 44 25.41 -7.02 1.99
N GLY A 45 26.49 -6.93 1.21
CA GLY A 45 27.83 -7.38 1.60
C GLY A 45 27.98 -8.90 1.68
N SER A 46 27.00 -9.65 1.17
CA SER A 46 27.09 -11.10 1.09
C SER A 46 28.11 -11.47 0.00
N LYS A 47 29.11 -12.27 0.37
CA LYS A 47 30.14 -12.72 -0.58
C LYS A 47 29.50 -13.63 -1.64
N PRO A 48 29.89 -13.53 -2.93
CA PRO A 48 29.51 -14.41 -4.05
C PRO A 48 29.47 -15.91 -3.70
N GLU A 49 30.36 -16.35 -2.83
CA GLU A 49 30.54 -17.74 -2.38
C GLU A 49 29.49 -18.21 -1.37
N HIS A 50 28.64 -17.32 -0.84
CA HIS A 50 27.60 -17.64 0.15
C HIS A 50 26.20 -17.40 -0.41
N ALA A 51 26.07 -17.36 -1.73
CA ALA A 51 24.77 -17.22 -2.37
C ALA A 51 23.87 -18.41 -2.02
N PRO A 52 22.56 -18.20 -1.79
CA PRO A 52 21.62 -19.30 -1.59
C PRO A 52 21.49 -20.24 -2.79
N SER A 53 22.01 -19.87 -3.97
CA SER A 53 22.09 -20.78 -5.11
C SER A 53 23.42 -21.53 -5.07
N GLU A 54 23.36 -22.85 -4.91
CA GLU A 54 24.55 -23.73 -4.89
C GLU A 54 25.28 -23.83 -6.24
N ASP A 55 24.73 -23.24 -7.32
CA ASP A 55 25.29 -23.32 -8.66
C ASP A 55 26.28 -22.18 -8.96
N ALA A 56 27.57 -22.49 -8.92
CA ALA A 56 28.66 -21.58 -9.27
C ALA A 56 28.60 -21.10 -10.74
N ALA A 57 28.09 -21.94 -11.65
CA ALA A 57 27.95 -21.56 -13.06
C ALA A 57 26.88 -20.49 -13.23
N PHE A 58 25.76 -20.61 -12.49
CA PHE A 58 24.72 -19.58 -12.47
C PHE A 58 25.25 -18.24 -11.96
N GLN A 59 26.00 -18.24 -10.86
CA GLN A 59 26.61 -17.01 -10.31
C GLN A 59 27.56 -16.33 -11.31
N SER A 60 28.42 -17.11 -11.97
CA SER A 60 29.31 -16.61 -13.02
C SER A 60 28.54 -15.94 -14.17
N VAL A 61 27.46 -16.58 -14.65
CA VAL A 61 26.60 -16.02 -15.70
C VAL A 61 25.93 -14.72 -15.24
N MET A 62 25.39 -14.68 -14.01
CA MET A 62 24.74 -13.48 -13.47
C MET A 62 25.71 -12.31 -13.31
N MET A 63 26.93 -12.55 -12.83
CA MET A 63 27.96 -11.51 -12.73
C MET A 63 28.32 -10.91 -14.09
N GLN A 64 28.58 -11.76 -15.09
CA GLN A 64 28.89 -11.29 -16.45
C GLN A 64 27.73 -10.51 -17.06
N LEU A 65 26.50 -10.98 -16.86
CA LEU A 65 25.31 -10.36 -17.40
C LEU A 65 25.01 -9.01 -16.75
N ILE A 66 25.16 -8.90 -15.42
CA ILE A 66 24.96 -7.64 -14.70
C ILE A 66 26.04 -6.63 -15.08
N SER A 67 27.30 -7.06 -15.19
CA SER A 67 28.39 -6.16 -15.64
C SER A 67 28.11 -5.57 -17.02
N LYS A 68 27.57 -6.36 -17.97
CA LYS A 68 27.14 -5.85 -19.29
C LYS A 68 25.94 -4.92 -19.21
N LEU A 69 24.97 -5.20 -18.34
CA LEU A 69 23.83 -4.32 -18.11
C LEU A 69 24.25 -2.99 -17.51
N ASP A 70 25.12 -3.01 -16.50
CA ASP A 70 25.62 -1.81 -15.83
C ASP A 70 26.45 -0.97 -16.82
N ALA A 71 27.28 -1.60 -17.67
CA ALA A 71 28.01 -0.91 -18.72
C ALA A 71 27.07 -0.26 -19.76
N ALA A 72 26.00 -0.95 -20.17
CA ALA A 72 25.00 -0.40 -21.09
C ALA A 72 24.11 0.68 -20.45
N GLU A 73 23.92 0.64 -19.12
CA GLU A 73 23.20 1.65 -18.35
C GLU A 73 24.07 2.89 -18.06
N ALA A 74 25.38 2.69 -17.91
CA ALA A 74 26.37 3.75 -17.72
C ALA A 74 26.78 4.44 -19.02
N GLU A 75 26.64 3.77 -20.17
CA GLU A 75 26.84 4.42 -21.47
C GLU A 75 25.76 5.51 -21.62
N PRO A 76 26.13 6.80 -21.62
CA PRO A 76 25.16 7.86 -21.75
C PRO A 76 24.42 7.61 -23.05
N VAL A 77 23.09 7.56 -22.98
CA VAL A 77 22.20 7.43 -24.13
C VAL A 77 22.42 8.65 -25.01
N THR A 78 23.51 8.62 -25.77
CA THR A 78 23.79 9.54 -26.86
C THR A 78 22.64 9.26 -27.80
N GLN A 79 21.73 10.23 -27.87
CA GLN A 79 20.63 10.21 -28.80
C GLN A 79 21.22 9.93 -30.18
N THR A 80 21.14 8.67 -30.61
CA THR A 80 21.34 8.29 -32.00
C THR A 80 20.18 8.94 -32.74
N LEU A 81 20.42 10.19 -33.14
CA LEU A 81 19.67 10.94 -34.11
C LEU A 81 19.38 9.99 -35.26
N GLY A 82 18.13 9.58 -35.36
CA GLY A 82 17.65 8.77 -36.45
C GLY A 82 18.03 9.45 -37.77
N LYS A 83 18.64 8.66 -38.66
CA LYS A 83 18.96 9.02 -40.04
C LYS A 83 17.68 9.31 -40.83
N ARG A 84 17.03 10.45 -40.57
CA ARG A 84 16.13 11.14 -41.52
C ARG A 84 16.37 12.62 -41.36
N GLY A 85 17.12 13.15 -42.32
CA GLY A 85 17.61 14.53 -42.32
C GLY A 85 16.49 15.55 -42.14
N ARG A 86 16.59 16.33 -41.06
CA ARG A 86 16.29 17.75 -41.09
C ARG A 86 17.03 18.43 -39.94
N PRO A 87 17.98 19.34 -40.20
CA PRO A 87 18.70 20.03 -39.15
C PRO A 87 17.74 21.00 -38.46
N ARG A 88 17.40 20.72 -37.18
CA ARG A 88 16.80 21.75 -36.33
C ARG A 88 17.94 22.52 -35.66
N LYS A 89 18.12 23.77 -36.09
CA LYS A 89 18.84 24.81 -35.34
C LYS A 89 18.23 24.87 -33.94
N VAL A 90 18.99 24.45 -32.93
CA VAL A 90 18.65 24.72 -31.53
C VAL A 90 19.04 26.17 -31.28
N ARG A 91 18.02 27.03 -31.19
CA ARG A 91 18.15 28.44 -30.80
C ARG A 91 17.76 28.51 -29.33
N SER A 92 18.72 28.74 -28.45
CA SER A 92 18.47 29.29 -27.12
C SER A 92 17.83 30.67 -27.27
N VAL A 93 16.86 31.01 -26.39
CA VAL A 93 16.55 32.37 -25.88
C VAL A 93 15.07 32.44 -25.41
N GLU A 94 14.92 32.61 -24.09
CA GLU A 94 14.27 33.72 -23.39
C GLU A 94 13.17 34.57 -24.09
N ALA A 95 12.09 34.81 -23.34
CA ALA A 95 11.20 35.97 -23.36
C ALA A 95 10.20 36.21 -24.53
N LEU A 96 8.95 36.40 -24.09
CA LEU A 96 7.81 37.17 -24.64
C LEU A 96 6.82 36.54 -25.65
N ASP A 97 5.54 36.58 -25.20
CA ASP A 97 4.22 36.61 -25.84
C ASP A 97 3.84 35.67 -27.00
N PRO A 98 2.63 35.04 -26.96
CA PRO A 98 2.04 34.46 -28.15
C PRO A 98 0.80 35.24 -28.63
N VAL A 99 0.97 35.89 -29.79
CA VAL A 99 -0.12 36.21 -30.72
C VAL A 99 -0.57 34.94 -31.44
N MET A 100 -1.89 34.78 -31.55
CA MET A 100 -2.58 33.69 -32.20
C MET A 100 -2.10 33.40 -33.64
N LYS A 101 -1.99 32.10 -33.98
CA LYS A 101 -2.37 31.58 -35.30
C LYS A 101 -2.61 30.05 -35.32
N LYS A 102 -3.87 29.75 -35.60
CA LYS A 102 -4.55 28.57 -36.16
C LYS A 102 -3.70 27.77 -37.15
N LEU A 103 -3.72 26.43 -37.07
CA LEU A 103 -3.86 25.48 -38.20
C LEU A 103 -4.00 24.01 -37.70
N SER A 104 -5.01 23.34 -38.25
CA SER A 104 -5.43 21.92 -38.16
C SER A 104 -4.60 21.07 -39.16
N PRO A 105 -4.40 19.73 -38.98
CA PRO A 105 -5.40 18.74 -39.44
C PRO A 105 -5.50 17.41 -38.65
N GLY A 106 -6.75 16.97 -38.42
CA GLY A 106 -7.31 15.63 -38.72
C GLY A 106 -6.99 14.42 -37.81
N PRO A 107 -7.99 13.83 -37.13
CA PRO A 107 -7.97 12.43 -36.74
C PRO A 107 -8.92 11.58 -37.61
N SER A 108 -8.39 10.41 -37.98
CA SER A 108 -9.05 9.32 -38.68
C SER A 108 -10.18 8.69 -37.86
N HIS A 109 -11.32 8.49 -38.52
CA HIS A 109 -12.48 7.73 -38.04
C HIS A 109 -12.13 6.28 -37.69
N VAL A 110 -12.61 5.80 -36.54
CA VAL A 110 -12.90 4.38 -36.31
C VAL A 110 -14.32 4.28 -35.80
N ALA A 111 -15.16 3.60 -36.58
CA ALA A 111 -16.56 3.35 -36.33
C ALA A 111 -16.75 2.37 -35.16
N ILE A 112 -17.60 2.72 -34.20
CA ILE A 112 -18.18 1.78 -33.24
C ILE A 112 -19.70 1.97 -33.32
N ALA A 113 -20.39 0.85 -33.55
CA ALA A 113 -21.83 0.74 -33.80
C ALA A 113 -22.69 1.14 -32.57
N PRO A 114 -23.93 1.60 -32.77
CA PRO A 114 -24.82 2.05 -31.70
C PRO A 114 -25.55 0.87 -31.04
N SER A 115 -25.54 0.83 -29.70
CA SER A 115 -26.46 -0.01 -28.92
C SER A 115 -27.70 0.78 -28.51
N LEU A 116 -28.82 0.08 -28.64
CA LEU A 116 -30.20 0.54 -28.55
C LEU A 116 -30.63 0.96 -27.15
N LEU A 117 -31.45 2.02 -27.13
CA LEU A 117 -32.26 2.51 -26.03
C LEU A 117 -33.17 1.42 -25.44
N GLY A 118 -33.36 1.48 -24.12
CA GLY A 118 -34.56 1.00 -23.43
C GLY A 118 -34.84 1.89 -22.22
N PRO A 119 -36.03 2.53 -22.09
CA PRO A 119 -36.36 3.40 -20.98
C PRO A 119 -36.75 2.60 -19.73
N GLN A 120 -36.17 2.96 -18.58
CA GLN A 120 -36.54 2.44 -17.26
C GLN A 120 -37.60 3.35 -16.62
N PRO A 121 -38.80 2.86 -16.29
CA PRO A 121 -39.73 3.59 -15.44
C PRO A 121 -39.43 3.36 -13.95
N SER A 122 -39.55 4.45 -13.20
CA SER A 122 -39.58 4.52 -11.75
C SER A 122 -40.62 3.57 -11.14
N SER A 123 -40.32 3.00 -9.98
CA SER A 123 -41.34 2.37 -9.13
C SER A 123 -41.01 2.60 -7.66
N SER A 124 -41.87 3.39 -7.04
CA SER A 124 -42.10 3.48 -5.60
C SER A 124 -43.47 2.88 -5.29
N THR A 125 -43.58 2.33 -4.07
CA THR A 125 -44.79 2.15 -3.23
C THR A 125 -45.88 1.20 -3.78
N SER A 126 -45.98 -0.02 -3.25
CA SER A 126 -46.69 -0.39 -2.00
C SER A 126 -48.20 -0.36 -2.14
N LEU A 127 -48.85 -1.54 -2.15
CA LEU A 127 -49.92 -1.95 -1.22
C LEU A 127 -50.70 -3.18 -1.73
N LEU A 128 -50.76 -4.20 -0.87
CA LEU A 128 -51.96 -4.99 -0.50
C LEU A 128 -52.63 -5.91 -1.55
N VAL A 129 -52.66 -7.20 -1.24
CA VAL A 129 -53.84 -8.11 -1.14
C VAL A 129 -53.35 -9.57 -1.30
N GLY A 130 -53.79 -10.41 -0.36
CA GLY A 130 -53.30 -11.77 -0.18
C GLY A 130 -53.81 -12.79 -1.19
N SER A 131 -53.10 -13.90 -1.28
CA SER A 131 -53.62 -15.21 -1.66
C SER A 131 -52.66 -16.28 -1.16
N GLU A 132 -53.18 -17.13 -0.29
CA GLU A 132 -52.67 -18.45 0.05
C GLU A 132 -52.66 -19.35 -1.21
N ASP A 133 -51.76 -20.33 -1.20
CA ASP A 133 -51.74 -21.50 -2.06
C ASP A 133 -51.32 -21.34 -3.54
N GLN A 134 -49.99 -21.23 -3.75
CA GLN A 134 -49.29 -21.99 -4.79
C GLN A 134 -47.77 -21.94 -4.59
N ALA A 135 -47.21 -23.05 -4.10
CA ALA A 135 -45.78 -23.25 -3.91
C ALA A 135 -45.08 -23.45 -5.27
N LEU A 136 -44.61 -22.35 -5.87
CA LEU A 136 -43.53 -22.36 -6.85
C LEU A 136 -42.31 -21.68 -6.23
N PRO A 137 -41.10 -22.24 -6.36
CA PRO A 137 -39.89 -21.63 -5.84
C PRO A 137 -39.59 -20.36 -6.65
N ILE A 138 -40.06 -19.23 -6.15
CA ILE A 138 -39.67 -17.92 -6.65
C ILE A 138 -38.15 -17.84 -6.44
N VAL A 139 -37.40 -17.94 -7.54
CA VAL A 139 -35.95 -17.70 -7.59
C VAL A 139 -35.73 -16.23 -7.24
N THR A 140 -35.74 -15.95 -5.94
CA THR A 140 -35.37 -14.66 -5.39
C THR A 140 -33.94 -14.40 -5.83
N LYS A 141 -33.75 -13.29 -6.55
CA LYS A 141 -32.43 -12.86 -7.02
C LYS A 141 -31.49 -12.88 -5.82
N ALA A 142 -30.45 -13.70 -5.90
CA ALA A 142 -29.45 -13.90 -4.85
C ALA A 142 -28.87 -12.55 -4.41
N THR A 143 -29.52 -11.95 -3.41
CA THR A 143 -29.08 -10.69 -2.83
C THR A 143 -27.76 -11.01 -2.17
N ARG A 144 -26.69 -10.38 -2.64
CA ARG A 144 -25.31 -10.66 -2.22
C ARG A 144 -25.24 -10.74 -0.69
N GLN A 145 -25.20 -11.97 -0.17
CA GLN A 145 -25.25 -12.19 1.25
C GLN A 145 -23.98 -11.62 1.88
N ARG A 146 -24.14 -10.67 2.81
CA ARG A 146 -23.03 -10.01 3.49
C ARG A 146 -22.60 -10.88 4.67
N PHE A 147 -21.30 -10.90 4.96
CA PHE A 147 -20.81 -11.52 6.19
C PHE A 147 -21.28 -10.70 7.39
N THR A 148 -21.93 -11.37 8.33
CA THR A 148 -22.33 -10.82 9.60
C THR A 148 -21.15 -10.84 10.59
N PRO A 149 -21.20 -10.06 11.68
CA PRO A 149 -20.18 -10.12 12.73
C PRO A 149 -20.06 -11.51 13.38
N ARG A 150 -21.17 -12.27 13.43
CA ARG A 150 -21.17 -13.66 13.93
C ARG A 150 -20.39 -14.59 13.00
N ASP A 151 -20.59 -14.44 11.69
CA ASP A 151 -19.82 -15.18 10.68
C ASP A 151 -18.32 -14.85 10.77
N ASP A 152 -17.98 -13.57 10.99
CA ASP A 152 -16.58 -13.13 11.14
C ASP A 152 -15.91 -13.75 12.38
N LEU A 153 -16.65 -13.90 13.47
CA LEU A 153 -16.18 -14.58 14.68
C LEU A 153 -15.90 -16.06 14.43
N LEU A 154 -16.83 -16.78 13.79
CA LEU A 154 -16.64 -18.18 13.40
C LEU A 154 -15.45 -18.33 12.45
N LEU A 155 -15.35 -17.47 11.44
CA LEU A 155 -14.21 -17.41 10.52
C LEU A 155 -12.89 -17.28 11.27
N ALA A 156 -12.78 -16.33 12.20
CA ALA A 156 -11.57 -16.13 13.00
C ALA A 156 -11.23 -17.39 13.84
N LYS A 157 -12.24 -18.06 14.44
CA LYS A 157 -12.04 -19.31 15.20
C LYS A 157 -11.45 -20.42 14.34
N TYR A 158 -12.02 -20.70 13.16
CA TYR A 158 -11.51 -21.75 12.28
C TYR A 158 -10.15 -21.41 11.66
N VAL A 159 -9.90 -20.13 11.33
CA VAL A 159 -8.58 -19.67 10.87
C VAL A 159 -7.53 -19.83 11.96
N LYS A 160 -7.86 -19.57 13.23
CA LYS A 160 -6.97 -19.82 14.37
C LYS A 160 -6.64 -21.31 14.53
N GLN A 161 -7.63 -22.18 14.35
CA GLN A 161 -7.45 -23.62 14.51
C GLN A 161 -6.58 -24.24 13.41
N SER A 162 -6.73 -23.78 12.16
CA SER A 162 -6.08 -24.37 10.98
C SER A 162 -4.84 -23.62 10.50
N LEU A 163 -4.68 -22.34 10.88
CA LEU A 163 -3.58 -21.45 10.51
C LEU A 163 -3.22 -21.52 9.00
N PRO A 164 -4.19 -21.29 8.09
CA PRO A 164 -4.02 -21.52 6.65
C PRO A 164 -2.94 -20.62 6.03
N PHE A 165 -2.65 -19.47 6.64
CA PHE A 165 -1.58 -18.56 6.22
C PHE A 165 -0.16 -19.02 6.59
N ARG A 166 -0.02 -20.03 7.47
CA ARG A 166 1.26 -20.69 7.79
C ARG A 166 1.49 -21.97 7.00
N ALA A 167 0.54 -22.37 6.15
CA ALA A 167 0.73 -23.52 5.28
C ALA A 167 1.91 -23.31 4.32
N LYS A 168 2.59 -24.40 3.94
CA LYS A 168 3.71 -24.37 2.99
C LYS A 168 3.28 -23.74 1.66
N PHE A 169 4.18 -23.03 0.99
CA PHE A 169 3.92 -22.43 -0.31
C PHE A 169 3.44 -23.53 -1.30
N GLY A 170 2.29 -23.31 -1.94
CA GLY A 170 1.61 -24.30 -2.78
C GLY A 170 0.47 -25.05 -2.09
N ALA A 171 0.46 -25.16 -0.76
CA ALA A 171 -0.64 -25.76 0.01
C ALA A 171 -1.61 -24.72 0.60
N ILE A 172 -1.29 -23.43 0.50
CA ILE A 172 -2.08 -22.32 1.07
C ILE A 172 -3.52 -22.33 0.53
N SER A 173 -3.72 -22.55 -0.78
CA SER A 173 -5.07 -22.58 -1.36
C SER A 173 -5.92 -23.70 -0.78
N ALA A 174 -5.37 -24.92 -0.71
CA ALA A 174 -6.05 -26.07 -0.13
C ALA A 174 -6.37 -25.87 1.35
N ALA A 175 -5.48 -25.22 2.12
CA ALA A 175 -5.75 -24.90 3.51
C ALA A 175 -6.90 -23.89 3.69
N TRP A 176 -7.04 -22.91 2.78
CA TRP A 176 -8.20 -22.01 2.78
C TRP A 176 -9.49 -22.70 2.34
N ASP A 177 -9.41 -23.66 1.43
CA ASP A 177 -10.56 -24.48 1.03
C ASP A 177 -11.03 -25.39 2.19
N ASP A 178 -10.12 -25.95 2.98
CA ASP A 178 -10.46 -26.71 4.20
C ASP A 178 -11.19 -25.83 5.24
N VAL A 179 -10.75 -24.58 5.44
CA VAL A 179 -11.49 -23.62 6.29
C VAL A 179 -12.89 -23.35 5.72
N ALA A 180 -13.02 -23.23 4.40
CA ALA A 180 -14.31 -23.02 3.76
C ALA A 180 -15.25 -24.21 3.98
N THR A 181 -14.77 -25.44 3.80
CA THR A 181 -15.55 -26.67 4.05
C THR A 181 -15.98 -26.78 5.52
N LYS A 182 -15.10 -26.41 6.47
CA LYS A 182 -15.44 -26.39 7.90
C LYS A 182 -16.50 -25.35 8.25
N LEU A 183 -16.48 -24.19 7.60
CA LEU A 183 -17.51 -23.16 7.74
C LEU A 183 -18.84 -23.61 7.13
N ASP A 184 -18.83 -24.19 5.94
CA ASP A 184 -20.03 -24.74 5.27
C ASP A 184 -20.66 -25.89 6.07
N SER A 185 -19.85 -26.65 6.82
CA SER A 185 -20.35 -27.74 7.68
C SER A 185 -20.97 -27.23 8.99
N ASN A 186 -20.82 -25.95 9.34
CA ASN A 186 -21.31 -25.40 10.59
C ASN A 186 -22.70 -24.77 10.41
N PRO A 187 -23.75 -25.28 11.07
CA PRO A 187 -25.11 -24.76 10.91
C PRO A 187 -25.31 -23.33 11.45
N GLU A 188 -24.38 -22.82 12.27
CA GLU A 188 -24.41 -21.43 12.73
C GLU A 188 -23.87 -20.43 11.71
N PHE A 189 -23.18 -20.91 10.67
CA PHE A 189 -22.64 -20.06 9.63
C PHE A 189 -23.73 -19.75 8.61
N SER A 190 -23.99 -18.46 8.37
CA SER A 190 -25.19 -18.07 7.63
C SER A 190 -25.11 -18.35 6.12
N LYS A 191 -23.93 -18.63 5.58
CA LYS A 191 -23.68 -18.71 4.13
C LYS A 191 -23.43 -20.13 3.68
N ASP A 192 -24.11 -20.50 2.61
CA ASP A 192 -23.90 -21.80 1.97
C ASP A 192 -22.83 -21.74 0.88
N SER A 193 -22.06 -22.83 0.72
CA SER A 193 -21.13 -23.07 -0.40
C SER A 193 -20.02 -22.03 -0.57
N ILE A 194 -19.45 -21.57 0.53
CA ILE A 194 -18.36 -20.60 0.50
C ILE A 194 -17.08 -21.22 -0.08
N LYS A 195 -16.33 -20.46 -0.88
CA LYS A 195 -15.06 -20.93 -1.47
C LYS A 195 -13.87 -20.35 -0.71
N GLY A 196 -12.76 -21.09 -0.65
CA GLY A 196 -11.52 -20.68 0.04
C GLY A 196 -11.02 -19.27 -0.34
N PRO A 197 -11.01 -18.86 -1.62
CA PRO A 197 -10.62 -17.49 -2.01
C PRO A 197 -11.51 -16.40 -1.38
N VAL A 198 -12.80 -16.66 -1.19
CA VAL A 198 -13.75 -15.70 -0.58
C VAL A 198 -13.50 -15.59 0.92
N VAL A 199 -13.29 -16.73 1.59
CA VAL A 199 -12.90 -16.83 3.00
C VAL A 199 -11.60 -16.06 3.25
N ARG A 200 -10.58 -16.32 2.44
CA ARG A 200 -9.28 -15.64 2.50
C ARG A 200 -9.43 -14.13 2.35
N TYR A 201 -10.12 -13.68 1.30
CA TYR A 201 -10.34 -12.25 1.06
C TYR A 201 -11.10 -11.60 2.22
N ARG A 202 -12.09 -12.28 2.81
CA ARG A 202 -12.80 -11.76 3.98
C ARG A 202 -11.89 -11.62 5.18
N PHE A 203 -11.06 -12.62 5.47
CA PHE A 203 -10.10 -12.58 6.56
C PHE A 203 -9.05 -11.48 6.39
N GLU A 204 -8.47 -11.32 5.20
CA GLU A 204 -7.51 -10.23 4.89
C GLU A 204 -8.15 -8.84 5.12
N ASN A 205 -9.44 -8.68 4.81
CA ASN A 205 -10.17 -7.45 5.13
C ASN A 205 -10.38 -7.25 6.64
N LEU A 206 -10.63 -8.31 7.41
CA LEU A 206 -10.73 -8.24 8.87
C LEU A 206 -9.40 -7.81 9.49
N VAL A 207 -8.29 -8.40 9.05
CA VAL A 207 -6.93 -8.03 9.48
C VAL A 207 -6.66 -6.56 9.18
N SER A 208 -6.98 -6.10 7.97
CA SER A 208 -6.78 -4.71 7.55
C SER A 208 -7.56 -3.74 8.43
N LYS A 209 -8.86 -4.01 8.66
CA LYS A 209 -9.72 -3.19 9.54
C LYS A 209 -9.25 -3.19 10.99
N TYR A 210 -8.79 -4.33 11.48
CA TYR A 210 -8.26 -4.47 12.83
C TYR A 210 -7.00 -3.61 13.02
N ARG A 211 -6.01 -3.75 12.13
CA ARG A 211 -4.78 -2.95 12.15
C ARG A 211 -5.08 -1.45 12.10
N GLU A 212 -5.99 -1.06 11.22
CA GLU A 212 -6.39 0.35 11.10
C GLU A 212 -7.07 0.86 12.38
N ARG A 213 -7.87 0.03 13.06
CA ARG A 213 -8.50 0.40 14.33
C ARG A 213 -7.48 0.54 15.46
N VAL A 214 -6.57 -0.42 15.60
CA VAL A 214 -5.48 -0.37 16.59
C VAL A 214 -4.61 0.86 16.37
N LYS A 215 -4.28 1.19 15.11
CA LYS A 215 -3.54 2.40 14.75
C LYS A 215 -4.28 3.68 15.16
N ARG A 216 -5.59 3.78 14.87
CA ARG A 216 -6.41 4.94 15.27
C ARG A 216 -6.52 5.11 16.79
N ASN A 217 -6.50 4.00 17.53
CA ASN A 217 -6.64 4.01 18.99
C ASN A 217 -5.29 4.01 19.73
N SER A 218 -4.23 4.50 19.08
CA SER A 218 -2.87 4.62 19.66
C SER A 218 -2.35 3.29 20.24
N GLY A 219 -2.57 2.18 19.52
CA GLY A 219 -2.15 0.86 19.95
C GLY A 219 -3.12 0.15 20.89
N ARG A 220 -4.20 0.80 21.36
CA ARG A 220 -5.21 0.15 22.20
C ARG A 220 -6.19 -0.66 21.36
N VAL A 221 -6.39 -1.91 21.77
CA VAL A 221 -7.39 -2.80 21.18
C VAL A 221 -8.75 -2.48 21.80
N VAL A 222 -9.61 -1.83 21.01
CA VAL A 222 -10.95 -1.40 21.44
C VAL A 222 -11.99 -1.89 20.41
N GLY A 223 -13.17 -2.25 20.89
CA GLY A 223 -14.31 -2.62 20.05
C GLY A 223 -14.81 -1.47 19.18
N SER A 224 -15.77 -1.75 18.31
CA SER A 224 -16.38 -0.73 17.46
C SER A 224 -17.11 0.29 18.33
N LYS A 225 -16.81 1.59 18.17
CA LYS A 225 -17.38 2.71 18.94
C LYS A 225 -16.92 2.80 20.40
N GLY A 226 -15.71 2.34 20.72
CA GLY A 226 -15.15 2.53 22.06
C GLY A 226 -15.64 1.53 23.10
N THR A 227 -16.45 0.55 22.72
CA THR A 227 -16.83 -0.57 23.60
C THR A 227 -15.59 -1.40 23.96
N PRO A 228 -15.58 -2.08 25.11
CA PRO A 228 -14.52 -3.05 25.40
C PRO A 228 -14.38 -4.02 24.23
N ALA A 229 -13.14 -4.42 23.92
CA ALA A 229 -12.86 -5.37 22.84
C ALA A 229 -13.63 -6.67 23.09
N GLY A 230 -14.37 -7.13 22.07
CA GLY A 230 -15.13 -8.35 22.12
C GLY A 230 -14.25 -9.57 21.86
N GLU A 231 -14.88 -10.75 21.85
CA GLU A 231 -14.21 -12.02 21.56
C GLU A 231 -13.51 -12.01 20.20
N LEU A 232 -14.12 -11.35 19.20
CA LEU A 232 -13.53 -11.19 17.87
C LEU A 232 -12.23 -10.37 17.92
N GLU A 233 -12.21 -9.22 18.61
CA GLU A 233 -11.01 -8.40 18.73
C GLU A 233 -9.88 -9.13 19.47
N VAL A 234 -10.20 -9.90 20.50
CA VAL A 234 -9.22 -10.75 21.22
C VAL A 234 -8.60 -11.78 20.26
N LEU A 235 -9.42 -12.50 19.50
CA LEU A 235 -8.94 -13.47 18.50
C LEU A 235 -8.14 -12.80 17.38
N MET A 236 -8.56 -11.63 16.91
CA MET A 236 -7.85 -10.89 15.87
C MET A 236 -6.48 -10.40 16.36
N THR A 237 -6.35 -10.05 17.64
CA THR A 237 -5.05 -9.70 18.24
C THR A 237 -4.05 -10.85 18.07
N GLU A 238 -4.45 -12.06 18.49
CA GLU A 238 -3.62 -13.26 18.40
C GLU A 238 -3.26 -13.61 16.94
N LEU A 239 -4.26 -13.63 16.05
CA LEU A 239 -4.09 -13.97 14.64
C LEU A 239 -3.18 -13.00 13.90
N VAL A 240 -3.28 -11.70 14.19
CA VAL A 240 -2.43 -10.69 13.56
C VAL A 240 -0.98 -10.78 14.06
N THR A 241 -0.76 -11.02 15.36
CA THR A 241 0.59 -11.27 15.89
C THR A 241 1.20 -12.52 15.25
N LEU A 242 0.42 -13.60 15.06
CA LEU A 242 0.88 -14.81 14.37
C LEU A 242 1.23 -14.57 12.89
N LEU A 243 0.45 -13.74 12.19
CA LEU A 243 0.71 -13.32 10.81
C LEU A 243 1.98 -12.48 10.66
N GLU A 244 2.30 -11.68 11.68
CA GLU A 244 3.50 -10.82 11.72
C GLU A 244 4.77 -11.59 12.13
N GLY A 245 4.68 -12.91 12.25
CA GLY A 245 5.80 -13.78 12.60
C GLY A 245 6.03 -13.92 14.10
N GLY A 246 5.12 -13.42 14.94
CA GLY A 246 5.16 -13.64 16.38
C GLY A 246 5.06 -15.13 16.74
N ASP A 247 5.67 -15.49 17.86
CA ASP A 247 5.56 -16.82 18.44
C ASP A 247 4.14 -17.04 19.00
N PRO A 248 3.63 -18.28 18.99
CA PRO A 248 2.27 -18.57 19.43
C PRO A 248 2.03 -18.26 20.91
N VAL A 249 3.07 -18.33 21.75
CA VAL A 249 2.95 -18.07 23.19
C VAL A 249 2.77 -16.57 23.44
N SER A 250 3.61 -15.71 22.86
CA SER A 250 3.44 -14.26 22.97
C SER A 250 2.14 -13.77 22.35
N ALA A 251 1.72 -14.36 21.22
CA ALA A 251 0.43 -14.04 20.60
C ALA A 251 -0.74 -14.34 21.53
N ALA A 252 -0.75 -15.53 22.16
CA ALA A 252 -1.78 -15.93 23.12
C ALA A 252 -1.75 -15.05 24.38
N LEU A 253 -0.56 -14.72 24.90
CA LEU A 253 -0.39 -13.87 26.08
C LEU A 253 -0.89 -12.44 25.82
N LEU A 254 -0.59 -11.86 24.66
CA LEU A 254 -1.13 -10.56 24.24
C LEU A 254 -2.65 -10.58 24.15
N ALA A 255 -3.23 -11.61 23.54
CA ALA A 255 -4.68 -11.76 23.45
C ALA A 255 -5.33 -11.92 24.83
N GLN A 256 -4.70 -12.69 25.73
CA GLN A 256 -5.15 -12.85 27.11
C GLN A 256 -5.12 -11.51 27.87
N ASN A 257 -4.08 -10.70 27.69
CA ASN A 257 -4.00 -9.37 28.29
C ASN A 257 -5.13 -8.46 27.80
N VAL A 258 -5.45 -8.48 26.50
CA VAL A 258 -6.61 -7.75 25.95
C VAL A 258 -7.92 -8.26 26.56
N ALA A 259 -8.08 -9.57 26.72
CA ALA A 259 -9.27 -10.17 27.33
C ALA A 259 -9.43 -9.79 28.83
N ILE A 260 -8.34 -9.71 29.58
CA ILE A 260 -8.36 -9.31 31.00
C ILE A 260 -8.74 -7.83 31.13
N VAL A 261 -8.09 -6.96 30.35
CA VAL A 261 -8.35 -5.52 30.35
C VAL A 261 -9.82 -5.22 30.02
N THR A 262 -10.39 -5.97 29.09
CA THR A 262 -11.80 -5.80 28.68
C THR A 262 -12.79 -6.36 29.70
N LYS A 263 -12.51 -7.53 30.28
CA LYS A 263 -13.38 -8.13 31.32
C LYS A 263 -13.38 -7.31 32.61
N SER A 264 -12.26 -6.71 32.98
CA SER A 264 -12.13 -5.88 34.18
C SER A 264 -12.89 -4.55 34.09
N GLY A 265 -13.07 -3.99 32.88
CA GLY A 265 -13.75 -2.71 32.68
C GLY A 265 -15.27 -2.75 32.92
N ASN A 266 -15.91 -3.90 32.72
CA ASN A 266 -17.36 -4.05 32.89
C ASN A 266 -17.81 -4.27 34.35
N ALA A 267 -16.94 -4.77 35.22
CA ALA A 267 -17.32 -5.13 36.60
C ALA A 267 -17.51 -3.91 37.54
N VAL A 268 -17.13 -2.71 37.12
CA VAL A 268 -17.20 -1.48 37.95
C VAL A 268 -18.50 -0.68 37.69
N GLY A 269 -19.27 -1.01 36.65
CA GLY A 269 -20.48 -0.27 36.27
C GLY A 269 -21.80 -0.72 36.92
N GLU A 270 -21.85 -1.87 37.60
CA GLU A 270 -23.10 -2.46 38.11
C GLU A 270 -23.34 -2.26 39.62
N ARG A 271 -22.65 -1.31 40.27
CA ARG A 271 -23.00 -0.90 41.64
C ARG A 271 -24.15 0.11 41.62
N LYS A 272 -25.35 -0.45 41.39
CA LYS A 272 -26.70 -0.01 41.77
C LYS A 272 -26.75 1.20 42.73
N LEU A 273 -26.84 2.41 42.17
CA LEU A 273 -27.39 3.58 42.86
C LEU A 273 -28.91 3.57 42.69
N SER A 274 -29.61 2.97 43.64
CA SER A 274 -30.99 3.30 43.93
C SER A 274 -31.03 4.71 44.52
N ARG A 275 -31.43 5.71 43.71
CA ARG A 275 -31.71 7.06 44.20
C ARG A 275 -33.01 7.58 43.57
N THR A 276 -34.07 7.35 44.34
CA THR A 276 -35.26 8.20 44.56
C THR A 276 -35.51 9.35 43.58
N SER A 277 -36.65 9.24 42.90
CA SER A 277 -37.44 10.29 42.29
C SER A 277 -37.84 11.40 43.29
N LYS A 278 -37.50 12.66 42.98
CA LYS A 278 -38.22 13.90 43.34
C LYS A 278 -37.62 15.02 42.47
N SER A 279 -38.32 15.43 41.42
CA SER A 279 -39.26 16.57 41.39
C SER A 279 -38.56 17.91 41.18
N GLN A 280 -38.92 18.59 40.09
CA GLN A 280 -39.05 20.07 39.93
C GLN A 280 -37.77 20.91 40.10
N ASP A 281 -37.50 22.00 39.38
CA ASP A 281 -38.09 22.71 38.26
C ASP A 281 -37.05 23.81 37.90
N SER A 282 -37.26 24.54 36.81
CA SER A 282 -36.68 25.88 36.52
C SER A 282 -35.27 25.99 35.92
N THR A 283 -35.28 26.22 34.61
CA THR A 283 -34.67 27.38 33.90
C THR A 283 -33.55 28.18 34.58
N SER A 284 -32.38 28.26 33.94
CA SER A 284 -31.67 29.54 33.67
C SER A 284 -30.42 29.33 32.81
N THR A 285 -30.41 30.00 31.67
CA THR A 285 -29.26 30.42 30.86
C THR A 285 -28.23 31.20 31.69
N HIS A 286 -26.93 30.93 31.50
CA HIS A 286 -25.84 31.88 31.20
C HIS A 286 -24.47 31.35 31.63
N SER A 287 -23.58 31.32 30.64
CA SER A 287 -22.20 31.81 30.64
C SER A 287 -21.11 31.21 31.54
N ASP A 288 -20.01 30.95 30.83
CA ASP A 288 -18.61 31.22 31.18
C ASP A 288 -17.78 30.19 31.95
N SER A 289 -16.69 29.84 31.25
CA SER A 289 -15.31 29.91 31.73
C SER A 289 -14.99 29.14 33.01
N SER A 290 -14.25 28.04 32.86
CA SER A 290 -12.94 27.91 33.52
C SER A 290 -12.21 26.63 33.11
N SER A 291 -10.91 26.79 32.95
CA SER A 291 -9.85 25.82 32.71
C SER A 291 -9.95 24.53 33.55
N PRO A 292 -9.61 23.36 33.00
CA PRO A 292 -9.35 22.20 33.84
C PRO A 292 -7.93 22.28 34.42
N SER A 293 -7.91 22.46 35.73
CA SER A 293 -6.76 22.33 36.62
C SER A 293 -6.11 20.94 36.49
N PHE A 294 -4.78 20.94 36.46
CA PHE A 294 -3.92 19.77 36.53
C PHE A 294 -4.17 19.01 37.84
N GLN A 295 -4.69 17.78 37.77
CA GLN A 295 -4.55 16.81 38.85
C GLN A 295 -3.41 15.85 38.51
N VAL A 296 -2.25 16.16 39.07
CA VAL A 296 -1.11 15.25 39.19
C VAL A 296 -1.52 14.18 40.21
N SER A 297 -1.88 12.99 39.72
CA SER A 297 -2.00 11.81 40.58
C SER A 297 -0.60 11.26 40.84
N GLU A 298 -0.13 11.51 42.05
CA GLU A 298 1.06 10.95 42.67
C GLU A 298 0.90 9.42 42.78
N VAL A 299 1.57 8.69 41.89
CA VAL A 299 1.66 7.22 41.94
C VAL A 299 2.84 6.85 42.81
N SER A 300 2.54 6.15 43.90
CA SER A 300 3.47 5.58 44.87
C SER A 300 4.59 4.77 44.18
N PRO A 301 5.88 4.96 44.55
CA PRO A 301 6.98 4.19 43.97
C PRO A 301 6.98 2.76 44.55
N VAL A 302 6.60 1.80 43.71
CA VAL A 302 6.82 0.37 43.96
C VAL A 302 8.32 0.09 43.92
N ALA A 303 8.83 -0.47 45.01
CA ALA A 303 10.23 -0.81 45.24
C ALA A 303 10.88 -1.60 44.08
N PRO A 304 12.15 -1.32 43.72
CA PRO A 304 12.88 -2.14 42.77
C PRO A 304 13.21 -3.50 43.40
N ARG A 305 12.66 -4.57 42.82
CA ARG A 305 13.11 -5.95 43.06
C ARG A 305 14.54 -6.09 42.54
N THR A 306 15.48 -6.14 43.47
CA THR A 306 16.88 -6.53 43.26
C THR A 306 16.93 -7.91 42.60
N ILE A 307 17.32 -7.95 41.33
CA ILE A 307 17.70 -9.20 40.65
C ILE A 307 19.09 -9.56 41.14
N ILE A 308 19.15 -10.61 41.95
CA ILE A 308 20.39 -11.27 42.38
C ILE A 308 21.00 -11.90 41.12
N ALA A 309 22.06 -11.27 40.60
CA ALA A 309 22.91 -11.89 39.59
C ALA A 309 23.74 -12.98 40.27
N HIS A 310 23.46 -14.23 39.91
CA HIS A 310 24.31 -15.38 40.16
C HIS A 310 25.72 -15.12 39.61
N MET A 311 26.68 -14.87 40.50
CA MET A 311 28.10 -15.04 40.21
C MET A 311 28.46 -16.48 40.58
N SER A 312 28.43 -17.35 39.59
CA SER A 312 29.03 -18.67 39.68
C SER A 312 29.60 -18.97 38.30
N ASP A 313 30.90 -18.75 38.14
CA ASP A 313 31.71 -19.69 37.38
C ASP A 313 33.17 -19.61 37.85
N LEU A 314 33.56 -20.72 38.46
CA LEU A 314 34.86 -21.09 38.93
C LEU A 314 35.75 -21.39 37.72
N HIS A 315 36.91 -20.73 37.61
CA HIS A 315 38.09 -21.33 36.97
C HIS A 315 39.38 -20.64 37.46
N PRO A 316 40.20 -21.31 38.27
CA PRO A 316 41.64 -21.12 38.28
C PRO A 316 42.29 -22.33 37.62
N MET A 317 42.58 -22.23 36.33
CA MET A 317 43.55 -23.08 35.65
C MET A 317 44.64 -22.16 35.11
N ASN A 318 45.77 -22.12 35.82
CA ASN A 318 47.08 -21.94 35.20
C ASN A 318 48.14 -22.54 36.13
N THR A 319 48.17 -23.86 36.07
CA THR A 319 49.35 -24.70 35.86
C THR A 319 50.70 -24.02 36.11
N LEU A 320 51.28 -24.39 37.25
CA LEU A 320 52.70 -24.36 37.55
C LEU A 320 53.52 -24.99 36.41
N THR A 321 54.45 -24.24 35.84
CA THR A 321 55.67 -24.79 35.21
C THR A 321 56.88 -24.08 35.78
N LEU A 322 57.18 -24.38 37.05
CA LEU A 322 58.48 -24.12 37.65
C LEU A 322 59.41 -25.26 37.22
N THR A 323 60.07 -25.11 36.08
CA THR A 323 61.12 -26.03 35.62
C THR A 323 62.34 -25.87 36.51
N LYS A 324 62.40 -26.75 37.51
CA LYS A 324 63.51 -26.96 38.43
C LYS A 324 64.69 -27.59 37.66
N SER A 325 65.60 -26.76 37.14
CA SER A 325 66.92 -27.20 36.67
C SER A 325 67.84 -27.40 37.88
N VAL A 326 67.96 -28.66 38.31
CA VAL A 326 68.98 -29.11 39.26
C VAL A 326 70.30 -29.20 38.52
N THR A 327 71.14 -28.18 38.64
CA THR A 327 72.57 -28.26 38.31
C THR A 327 73.39 -28.38 39.59
N LYS A 328 74.02 -29.55 39.71
CA LYS A 328 75.11 -30.01 40.59
C LYS A 328 75.80 -28.94 41.47
N PRO A 329 75.89 -29.15 42.80
CA PRO A 329 76.87 -28.44 43.62
C PRO A 329 78.26 -29.06 43.43
N ALA A 330 79.18 -28.26 42.88
CA ALA A 330 80.59 -28.61 42.84
C ALA A 330 81.25 -28.31 44.19
N VAL A 331 81.69 -29.39 44.84
CA VAL A 331 82.89 -29.54 45.67
C VAL A 331 83.40 -28.26 46.35
N VAL A 332 83.06 -28.19 47.65
CA VAL A 332 83.70 -27.35 48.66
C VAL A 332 85.19 -27.72 48.72
N ASN A 333 86.07 -26.73 48.51
CA ASN A 333 87.48 -26.84 48.83
C ASN A 333 87.92 -25.67 49.71
N ALA A 334 88.51 -26.06 50.84
CA ALA A 334 89.53 -25.36 51.63
C ALA A 334 89.21 -23.98 52.22
N PHE A 335 88.97 -24.02 53.54
CA PHE A 335 89.15 -22.95 54.52
C PHE A 335 90.39 -22.08 54.26
N GLY A 336 90.16 -20.77 54.13
CA GLY A 336 91.02 -19.72 54.66
C GLY A 336 90.17 -18.83 55.56
N PRO A 337 90.71 -18.19 56.61
CA PRO A 337 89.95 -17.29 57.48
C PRO A 337 89.56 -16.05 56.68
N THR A 338 88.40 -16.11 56.06
CA THR A 338 87.71 -15.01 55.40
C THR A 338 87.61 -13.87 56.41
N SER A 339 88.34 -12.80 56.15
CA SER A 339 88.40 -11.60 56.97
C SER A 339 86.97 -11.11 57.25
N ILE A 340 86.67 -10.75 58.49
CA ILE A 340 85.38 -10.15 58.91
C ILE A 340 84.94 -9.02 57.96
N ALA A 341 85.91 -8.30 57.38
CA ALA A 341 85.67 -7.26 56.38
C ALA A 341 84.97 -7.77 55.11
N GLU A 342 85.25 -8.99 54.63
CA GLU A 342 84.59 -9.56 53.43
C GLU A 342 83.11 -9.84 53.69
N VAL A 343 82.75 -10.32 54.88
CA VAL A 343 81.35 -10.54 55.28
C VAL A 343 80.61 -9.21 55.40
N GLU A 344 81.24 -8.18 55.97
CA GLU A 344 80.68 -6.83 56.00
C GLU A 344 80.46 -6.26 54.60
N THR A 345 81.42 -6.43 53.67
CA THR A 345 81.25 -5.98 52.28
C THR A 345 80.14 -6.73 51.54
N LEU A 346 79.92 -8.02 51.84
CA LEU A 346 78.82 -8.79 51.25
C LEU A 346 77.46 -8.31 51.75
N LEU A 347 77.32 -8.06 53.05
CA LEU A 347 76.11 -7.49 53.66
C LEU A 347 75.80 -6.10 53.13
N GLN A 348 76.83 -5.25 53.01
CA GLN A 348 76.74 -3.92 52.40
C GLN A 348 76.25 -4.03 50.94
N ASN A 349 76.87 -4.90 50.14
CA ASN A 349 76.46 -5.15 48.75
C ASN A 349 75.03 -5.69 48.64
N MET A 350 74.61 -6.57 49.54
CA MET A 350 73.23 -7.05 49.58
C MET A 350 72.24 -5.93 49.89
N PHE A 351 72.54 -5.07 50.87
CA PHE A 351 71.70 -3.91 51.19
C PHE A 351 71.62 -2.91 50.04
N GLU A 352 72.74 -2.60 49.40
CA GLU A 352 72.74 -1.75 48.21
C GLU A 352 71.96 -2.37 47.06
N HIS A 353 72.09 -3.68 46.85
CA HIS A 353 71.33 -4.38 45.83
C HIS A 353 69.83 -4.34 46.12
N GLN A 354 69.44 -4.54 47.39
CA GLN A 354 68.05 -4.48 47.83
C GLN A 354 67.48 -3.06 47.69
N ASN A 355 68.26 -2.03 48.02
CA ASN A 355 67.86 -0.63 47.82
C ASN A 355 67.69 -0.28 46.33
N ARG A 356 68.63 -0.68 45.46
CA ARG A 356 68.50 -0.47 44.01
C ARG A 356 67.27 -1.18 43.44
N ALA A 357 66.93 -2.37 43.93
CA ALA A 357 65.73 -3.10 43.52
C ALA A 357 64.45 -2.37 43.95
N ILE A 358 64.42 -1.81 45.17
CA ILE A 358 63.29 -1.00 45.65
C ILE A 358 63.13 0.28 44.83
N GLU A 359 64.22 0.99 44.52
CA GLU A 359 64.20 2.19 43.69
C GLU A 359 63.66 1.90 42.27
N GLN A 360 64.11 0.81 41.65
CA GLN A 360 63.59 0.38 40.34
C GLN A 360 62.09 0.05 40.40
N MET A 361 61.65 -0.65 41.45
CA MET A 361 60.22 -0.95 41.65
C MET A 361 59.39 0.33 41.82
N VAL A 362 59.87 1.32 42.58
CA VAL A 362 59.18 2.61 42.74
C VAL A 362 59.12 3.40 41.44
N LEU A 363 60.18 3.37 40.63
CA LEU A 363 60.19 3.97 39.29
C LEU A 363 59.16 3.30 38.37
N LEU A 364 59.12 1.96 38.34
CA LEU A 364 58.14 1.21 37.57
C LEU A 364 56.71 1.55 37.99
N GLN A 365 56.44 1.61 39.31
CA GLN A 365 55.13 1.97 39.82
C GLN A 365 54.71 3.40 39.44
N ARG A 366 55.67 4.32 39.36
CA ARG A 366 55.42 5.70 38.93
C ARG A 366 55.14 5.77 37.43
N GLU A 367 55.83 4.98 36.64
CA GLU A 367 55.61 4.85 35.20
C GLU A 367 54.25 4.21 34.89
N ASP A 368 53.85 3.16 35.63
CA ASP A 368 52.54 2.53 35.52
C ASP A 368 51.40 3.53 35.77
N ARG A 369 51.50 4.36 36.82
CA ARG A 369 50.49 5.39 37.10
C ARG A 369 50.42 6.44 35.99
N ARG A 370 51.55 6.76 35.34
CA ARG A 370 51.59 7.70 34.22
C ARG A 370 50.91 7.10 32.99
N LEU A 371 51.20 5.83 32.67
CA LEU A 371 50.56 5.12 31.56
C LEU A 371 49.06 4.91 31.80
N GLU A 372 48.65 4.65 33.04
CA GLU A 372 47.23 4.53 33.39
C GLU A 372 46.49 5.87 33.23
N ALA A 373 47.09 6.98 33.67
CA ALA A 373 46.52 8.31 33.47
C ALA A 373 46.39 8.65 31.97
N GLU A 374 47.41 8.34 31.18
CA GLU A 374 47.39 8.55 29.72
C GLU A 374 46.32 7.66 29.05
N ARG A 375 46.11 6.43 29.52
CA ARG A 375 45.05 5.55 29.01
C ARG A 375 43.66 6.10 29.29
N ARG A 376 43.42 6.62 30.50
CA ARG A 376 42.13 7.26 30.86
C ARG A 376 41.88 8.53 30.06
N GLU A 377 42.91 9.32 29.78
CA GLU A 377 42.78 10.51 28.94
C GLU A 377 42.36 10.15 27.51
N ARG A 378 43.00 9.14 26.91
CA ARG A 378 42.61 8.62 25.59
C ARG A 378 41.17 8.10 25.57
N GLU A 379 40.73 7.45 26.66
CA GLU A 379 39.36 6.95 26.79
C GLU A 379 38.33 8.08 26.82
N LEU A 380 38.60 9.15 27.58
CA LEU A 380 37.74 10.34 27.62
C LEU A 380 37.67 11.07 26.27
N ASP A 381 38.77 11.12 25.53
CA ASP A 381 38.81 11.71 24.19
C ASP A 381 38.00 10.89 23.17
N LEU A 382 38.04 9.56 23.27
CA LEU A 382 37.20 8.68 22.45
C LEU A 382 35.72 8.85 22.81
N GLU A 383 35.39 8.95 24.09
CA GLU A 383 34.01 9.19 24.52
C GLU A 383 33.48 10.54 24.02
N ARG A 384 34.32 11.59 24.02
CA ARG A 384 33.95 12.90 23.45
C ARG A 384 33.68 12.80 21.95
N LYS A 385 34.57 12.13 21.19
CA LYS A 385 34.40 11.92 19.75
C LYS A 385 33.15 11.10 19.44
N GLU A 386 32.86 10.08 20.24
CA GLU A 386 31.65 9.28 20.09
C GLU A 386 30.38 10.11 20.32
N ARG A 387 30.37 11.01 21.31
CA ARG A 387 29.23 11.92 21.54
C ARG A 387 29.04 12.89 20.38
N GLU A 388 30.12 13.45 19.84
CA GLU A 388 30.07 14.31 18.66
C GLU A 388 29.57 13.56 17.42
N GLU A 389 29.99 12.31 17.23
CA GLU A 389 29.52 11.46 16.14
C GLU A 389 28.03 11.13 16.26
N ARG A 390 27.56 10.78 17.46
CA ARG A 390 26.12 10.57 17.75
C ARG A 390 25.30 11.85 17.53
N GLU A 391 25.87 13.03 17.74
CA GLU A 391 25.20 14.30 17.45
C GLU A 391 25.12 14.56 15.94
N LYS A 392 26.22 14.36 15.20
CA LYS A 392 26.23 14.45 13.74
C LYS A 392 25.26 13.43 13.12
N GLU A 393 25.20 12.21 13.64
CA GLU A 393 24.25 11.19 13.19
C GLU A 393 22.80 11.63 13.42
N ARG A 394 22.51 12.25 14.57
CA ARG A 394 21.18 12.84 14.84
C ARG A 394 20.82 13.94 13.85
N GLN A 395 21.75 14.85 13.55
CA GLN A 395 21.57 15.90 12.56
C GLN A 395 21.32 15.33 11.15
N VAL A 396 22.06 14.31 10.74
CA VAL A 396 21.86 13.65 9.44
C VAL A 396 20.48 13.00 9.37
N ARG A 397 20.05 12.29 10.42
CA ARG A 397 18.71 11.68 10.48
C ARG A 397 17.59 12.72 10.48
N GLU A 398 17.84 13.92 11.01
CA GLU A 398 16.90 15.03 10.97
C GLU A 398 16.79 15.65 9.57
N MET A 399 17.94 15.96 8.94
CA MET A 399 17.95 16.42 7.55
C MET A 399 17.32 15.41 6.58
N GLU A 400 17.53 14.11 6.81
CA GLU A 400 16.90 13.06 6.00
C GLU A 400 15.37 13.05 6.16
N ARG A 401 14.86 13.23 7.39
CA ARG A 401 13.42 13.35 7.64
C ARG A 401 12.84 14.57 6.93
N GLU A 402 13.52 15.72 7.03
CA GLU A 402 13.09 16.95 6.36
C GLU A 402 13.07 16.81 4.84
N LEU A 403 14.07 16.14 4.25
CA LEU A 403 14.09 15.86 2.80
C LEU A 403 12.94 14.95 2.37
N ARG A 404 12.62 13.92 3.17
CA ARG A 404 11.48 13.03 2.90
C ARG A 404 10.14 13.76 3.02
N GLU A 405 10.00 14.67 3.98
CA GLU A 405 8.81 15.52 4.12
C GLU A 405 8.64 16.46 2.92
N LYS A 406 9.72 17.11 2.48
CA LYS A 406 9.71 17.95 1.25
C LYS A 406 9.40 17.15 -0.01
N GLU A 407 9.86 15.90 -0.10
CA GLU A 407 9.54 15.01 -1.21
C GLU A 407 8.05 14.65 -1.22
N PHE A 408 7.48 14.31 -0.06
CA PHE A 408 6.06 14.02 0.09
C PHE A 408 5.18 15.24 -0.23
N GLU A 409 5.60 16.43 0.19
CA GLU A 409 4.89 17.68 -0.12
C GLU A 409 4.87 17.96 -1.63
N LYS A 410 6.00 17.79 -2.32
CA LYS A 410 6.07 17.91 -3.79
C LYS A 410 5.20 16.87 -4.50
N GLU A 411 5.17 15.64 -4.02
CA GLU A 411 4.30 14.60 -4.56
C GLU A 411 2.82 14.96 -4.38
N HIS A 412 2.45 15.46 -3.20
CA HIS A 412 1.09 15.92 -2.91
C HIS A 412 0.67 17.08 -3.82
N GLU A 413 1.53 18.08 -3.99
CA GLU A 413 1.29 19.22 -4.87
C GLU A 413 1.11 18.76 -6.34
N LEU A 414 1.91 17.81 -6.80
CA LEU A 414 1.80 17.25 -8.15
C LEU A 414 0.47 16.50 -8.35
N ARG A 415 0.03 15.73 -7.35
CA ARG A 415 -1.27 15.04 -7.37
C ARG A 415 -2.44 16.02 -7.38
N GLU A 416 -2.36 17.11 -6.62
CA GLU A 416 -3.39 18.18 -6.65
C GLU A 416 -3.45 18.87 -8.02
N LYS A 417 -2.29 19.23 -8.60
CA LYS A 417 -2.24 19.79 -9.97
C LYS A 417 -2.81 18.83 -11.00
N GLU A 418 -2.60 17.52 -10.84
CA GLU A 418 -3.18 16.50 -11.71
C GLU A 418 -4.71 16.43 -11.56
N ARG A 419 -5.23 16.47 -10.33
CA ARG A 419 -6.68 16.53 -10.05
C ARG A 419 -7.32 17.76 -10.69
N GLU A 420 -6.68 18.92 -10.54
CA GLU A 420 -7.16 20.17 -11.13
C GLU A 420 -7.19 20.10 -12.67
N LYS A 421 -6.13 19.57 -13.30
CA LYS A 421 -6.09 19.33 -14.74
C LYS A 421 -7.21 18.39 -15.20
N ARG A 422 -7.44 17.30 -14.47
CA ARG A 422 -8.55 16.35 -14.75
C ARG A 422 -9.92 17.03 -14.62
N GLN A 423 -10.11 17.87 -13.60
CA GLN A 423 -11.35 18.64 -13.44
C GLN A 423 -11.56 19.65 -14.57
N LYS A 424 -10.49 20.37 -14.99
CA LYS A 424 -10.53 21.27 -16.14
C LYS A 424 -10.90 20.54 -17.43
N TYR A 425 -10.33 19.36 -17.66
CA TYR A 425 -10.67 18.52 -18.81
C TYR A 425 -12.13 18.06 -18.78
N LEU A 426 -12.62 17.57 -17.63
CA LEU A 426 -14.03 17.16 -17.47
C LEU A 426 -15.02 18.33 -17.60
N LYS A 427 -14.60 19.55 -17.24
CA LYS A 427 -15.41 20.76 -17.45
C LYS A 427 -15.50 21.09 -18.94
N MET A 428 -14.36 21.08 -19.63
CA MET A 428 -14.28 21.31 -21.08
C MET A 428 -15.10 20.27 -21.86
N GLU A 429 -15.04 18.99 -21.47
CA GLU A 429 -15.81 17.92 -22.10
C GLU A 429 -17.32 18.11 -21.94
N ARG A 430 -17.77 18.51 -20.74
CA ARG A 430 -19.19 18.83 -20.50
C ARG A 430 -19.68 19.99 -21.35
N GLU A 431 -18.90 21.05 -21.44
CA GLU A 431 -19.22 22.21 -22.27
C GLU A 431 -19.28 21.84 -23.76
N LEU A 432 -18.40 20.94 -24.22
CA LEU A 432 -18.41 20.47 -25.60
C LEU A 432 -19.65 19.64 -25.91
N ARG A 433 -20.08 18.76 -24.99
CA ARG A 433 -21.35 18.01 -25.12
C ARG A 433 -22.57 18.92 -25.08
N GLU A 434 -22.56 19.97 -24.26
CA GLU A 434 -23.66 20.94 -24.20
C GLU A 434 -23.80 21.69 -25.53
N LYS A 435 -22.69 22.15 -26.11
CA LYS A 435 -22.65 22.77 -27.44
C LYS A 435 -23.10 21.82 -28.55
N GLU A 436 -22.81 20.53 -28.43
CA GLU A 436 -23.29 19.51 -29.38
C GLU A 436 -24.81 19.33 -29.29
N MET A 437 -25.35 19.22 -28.07
CA MET A 437 -26.79 19.13 -27.84
C MET A 437 -27.53 20.40 -28.31
N GLU A 438 -26.93 21.58 -28.16
CA GLU A 438 -27.48 22.85 -28.64
C GLU A 438 -27.55 22.87 -30.18
N LYS A 439 -26.48 22.49 -30.87
CA LYS A 439 -26.48 22.35 -32.33
C LYS A 439 -27.51 21.33 -32.82
N GLU A 440 -27.69 20.23 -32.11
CA GLU A 440 -28.73 19.25 -32.45
C GLU A 440 -30.14 19.84 -32.31
N ARG A 441 -30.39 20.65 -31.28
CA ARG A 441 -31.67 21.36 -31.11
C ARG A 441 -31.91 22.37 -32.24
N GLU A 442 -30.91 23.17 -32.58
CA GLU A 442 -31.01 24.12 -33.72
C GLU A 442 -31.28 23.40 -35.04
N LEU A 443 -30.64 22.24 -35.27
CA LEU A 443 -30.86 21.46 -36.48
C LEU A 443 -32.29 20.91 -36.53
N ARG A 444 -32.81 20.39 -35.41
CA ARG A 444 -34.20 19.93 -35.31
C ARG A 444 -35.21 21.07 -35.50
N GLU A 445 -34.90 22.27 -35.04
CA GLU A 445 -35.75 23.44 -35.25
C GLU A 445 -35.79 23.84 -36.73
N LYS A 446 -34.64 23.94 -37.38
CA LYS A 446 -34.54 24.19 -38.84
C LYS A 446 -35.26 23.11 -39.66
N GLU A 447 -35.18 21.85 -39.24
CA GLU A 447 -35.92 20.77 -39.88
C GLU A 447 -37.45 20.96 -39.74
N ARG A 448 -37.93 21.41 -38.58
CA ARG A 448 -39.35 21.72 -38.39
C ARG A 448 -39.81 22.91 -39.23
N GLU A 449 -39.00 23.95 -39.35
CA GLU A 449 -39.27 25.10 -40.22
C GLU A 449 -39.34 24.68 -41.70
N LEU A 450 -38.37 23.89 -42.16
CA LEU A 450 -38.36 23.35 -43.53
C LEU A 450 -39.61 22.51 -43.82
N ARG A 451 -40.00 21.61 -42.91
CA ARG A 451 -41.25 20.85 -43.02
C ARG A 451 -42.49 21.76 -42.99
N GLY A 452 -42.43 22.88 -42.27
CA GLY A 452 -43.47 23.89 -42.26
C GLY A 452 -43.66 24.53 -43.63
N MET A 453 -42.56 25.01 -44.23
CA MET A 453 -42.57 25.61 -45.57
C MET A 453 -43.00 24.61 -46.65
N GLU A 454 -42.58 23.35 -46.55
CA GLU A 454 -42.99 22.30 -47.49
C GLU A 454 -44.51 22.06 -47.46
N ARG A 455 -45.11 22.01 -46.27
CA ARG A 455 -46.57 21.90 -46.10
C ARG A 455 -47.30 23.13 -46.62
N GLU A 456 -46.74 24.32 -46.45
CA GLU A 456 -47.33 25.56 -46.96
C GLU A 456 -47.31 25.57 -48.50
N LYS A 457 -46.17 25.19 -49.10
CA LYS A 457 -46.05 25.02 -50.55
C LYS A 457 -47.02 23.98 -51.09
N GLU A 458 -47.19 22.85 -50.41
CA GLU A 458 -48.16 21.82 -50.79
C GLU A 458 -49.61 22.35 -50.73
N ARG A 459 -49.95 23.18 -49.72
CA ARG A 459 -51.27 23.82 -49.64
C ARG A 459 -51.49 24.79 -50.81
N GLU A 460 -50.50 25.62 -51.12
CA GLU A 460 -50.57 26.57 -52.23
C GLU A 460 -50.74 25.83 -53.57
N GLU A 461 -50.05 24.70 -53.76
CA GLU A 461 -50.18 23.87 -54.96
C GLU A 461 -51.58 23.24 -55.07
N ARG A 462 -52.13 22.71 -53.97
CA ARG A 462 -53.51 22.20 -53.92
C ARG A 462 -54.55 23.29 -54.19
N GLU A 463 -54.32 24.52 -53.74
CA GLU A 463 -55.20 25.65 -54.04
C GLU A 463 -55.13 26.03 -55.53
N LYS A 464 -53.94 26.06 -56.12
CA LYS A 464 -53.76 26.26 -57.56
C LYS A 464 -54.42 25.16 -58.39
N GLU A 465 -54.36 23.91 -57.95
CA GLU A 465 -55.04 22.78 -58.58
C GLU A 465 -56.57 22.95 -58.54
N ARG A 466 -57.13 23.25 -57.37
CA ARG A 466 -58.57 23.55 -57.23
C ARG A 466 -59.01 24.73 -58.08
N GLU A 467 -58.17 25.75 -58.23
CA GLU A 467 -58.47 26.90 -59.08
C GLU A 467 -58.48 26.52 -60.57
N LYS A 468 -57.54 25.67 -61.02
CA LYS A 468 -57.57 25.10 -62.38
C LYS A 468 -58.84 24.28 -62.61
N ASP A 469 -59.25 23.44 -61.65
CA ASP A 469 -60.48 22.66 -61.75
C ASP A 469 -61.72 23.56 -61.85
N ARG A 470 -61.76 24.66 -61.09
CA ARG A 470 -62.83 25.67 -61.19
C ARG A 470 -62.88 26.32 -62.57
N GLN A 471 -61.72 26.64 -63.16
CA GLN A 471 -61.65 27.20 -64.51
C GLN A 471 -62.14 26.20 -65.56
N VAL A 472 -61.73 24.92 -65.47
CA VAL A 472 -62.18 23.85 -66.38
C VAL A 472 -63.68 23.63 -66.26
N LEU A 473 -64.21 23.58 -65.04
CA LEU A 473 -65.65 23.45 -64.79
C LEU A 473 -66.42 24.64 -65.38
N THR A 474 -65.95 25.87 -65.14
CA THR A 474 -66.54 27.10 -65.69
C THR A 474 -66.55 27.08 -67.23
N ALA A 475 -65.43 26.70 -67.85
CA ALA A 475 -65.32 26.56 -69.30
C ALA A 475 -66.27 25.48 -69.86
N THR A 476 -66.39 24.36 -69.16
CA THR A 476 -67.30 23.25 -69.52
C THR A 476 -68.77 23.69 -69.46
N VAL A 477 -69.17 24.37 -68.38
CA VAL A 477 -70.53 24.91 -68.21
C VAL A 477 -70.85 25.93 -69.30
N LEU A 478 -69.94 26.88 -69.59
CA LEU A 478 -70.13 27.86 -70.67
C LEU A 478 -70.25 27.19 -72.05
N SER A 479 -69.48 26.13 -72.31
CA SER A 479 -69.58 25.34 -73.55
C SER A 479 -70.92 24.61 -73.66
N ALA A 480 -71.38 23.99 -72.56
CA ALA A 480 -72.68 23.34 -72.50
C ALA A 480 -73.85 24.33 -72.70
N MET A 481 -73.78 25.51 -72.09
CA MET A 481 -74.76 26.58 -72.32
C MET A 481 -74.76 27.05 -73.76
N LYS A 482 -73.58 27.22 -74.37
CA LYS A 482 -73.46 27.63 -75.78
C LYS A 482 -74.08 26.60 -76.72
N THR A 483 -73.77 25.32 -76.54
CA THR A 483 -74.33 24.23 -77.35
C THR A 483 -75.84 24.10 -77.17
N PHE A 484 -76.35 24.25 -75.95
CA PHE A 484 -77.79 24.30 -75.67
C PHE A 484 -78.48 25.46 -76.43
N MET A 485 -77.91 26.67 -76.36
CA MET A 485 -78.44 27.84 -77.08
C MET A 485 -78.40 27.64 -78.61
N GLU A 486 -77.35 27.02 -79.14
CA GLU A 486 -77.22 26.73 -80.57
C GLU A 486 -78.23 25.67 -81.05
N GLN A 487 -78.49 24.62 -80.26
CA GLN A 487 -79.54 23.64 -80.55
C GLN A 487 -80.94 24.28 -80.53
N ASN A 488 -81.20 25.15 -79.55
CA ASN A 488 -82.48 25.85 -79.44
C ASN A 488 -82.72 26.75 -80.67
N ASN A 489 -81.67 27.40 -81.18
CA ASN A 489 -81.73 28.19 -82.40
C ASN A 489 -81.95 27.35 -83.67
N ARG A 490 -81.44 26.11 -83.73
CA ARG A 490 -81.71 25.21 -84.86
C ARG A 490 -83.16 24.72 -84.85
N GLN A 491 -83.71 24.41 -83.68
CA GLN A 491 -85.11 24.01 -83.54
C GLN A 491 -86.09 25.14 -83.92
N THR A 492 -85.76 26.40 -83.62
CA THR A 492 -86.58 27.54 -84.06
C THR A 492 -86.46 27.81 -85.57
N ALA A 493 -85.31 27.50 -86.19
CA ALA A 493 -85.12 27.63 -87.64
C ALA A 493 -85.81 26.53 -88.47
N GLU A 494 -85.96 25.31 -87.95
CA GLU A 494 -86.68 24.20 -88.62
C GLU A 494 -88.21 24.26 -88.43
N GLY A 495 -88.71 25.15 -87.58
CA GLY A 495 -90.13 25.37 -87.31
C GLY A 495 -90.79 26.50 -88.11
N GLN A 496 -90.07 27.11 -89.06
CA GLN A 496 -90.57 28.05 -90.07
C GLN A 496 -90.51 27.42 -91.45
#